data_AF-A0A1G1LJ53-F1
#
_entry.id   AF-A0A1G1LJ53-F1
#
_cell.length_a   1.000
_cell.length_b   1.000
_cell.length_c   1.000
_cell.angle_alpha   90.00
_cell.angle_beta   90.00
_cell.angle_gamma   90.00
#
_symmetry.space_group_name_H-M   'P 1'
#
loop_
_entity.id
_entity.type
_entity.pdbx_description
1 polymer ?
#
loop_
_entity_poly.entity_id
_entity_poly.type
_entity_poly.pdbx_seq_one_letter_code
_entity_poly.pdbx_strand_id
1 'polypeptide(L)'
;MYYKKKVVNKQNKRKGLTSVQLRPAIARMLARLVKRGASKSELINEALRQYLIEQELNEIRMRLTPYAQAKGIYSDQDLEPLL
;
A
#
# COMPACT_ATOMS: atom_id res chain seq x y z
N MET A 1 32.98 -13.08 -20.31
CA MET A 1 32.03 -13.37 -19.22
C MET A 1 30.94 -12.30 -19.29
N TYR A 2 29.82 -12.56 -19.98
CA TYR A 2 28.79 -11.54 -20.24
C TYR A 2 27.67 -11.65 -19.21
N TYR A 3 27.54 -10.63 -18.36
CA TYR A 3 26.43 -10.51 -17.39
C TYR A 3 25.13 -10.21 -18.14
N LYS A 4 24.21 -11.18 -18.18
CA LYS A 4 22.82 -10.97 -18.62
C LYS A 4 22.13 -10.05 -17.60
N LYS A 5 21.74 -8.84 -18.05
CA LYS A 5 20.79 -7.98 -17.32
C LYS A 5 19.54 -8.81 -17.01
N LYS A 6 19.19 -8.91 -15.72
CA LYS A 6 17.89 -9.44 -15.30
C LYS A 6 16.82 -8.56 -15.93
N VAL A 7 16.10 -9.14 -16.88
CA VAL A 7 14.88 -8.59 -17.45
C VAL A 7 13.95 -8.29 -16.28
N VAL A 8 13.65 -7.00 -16.09
CA VAL A 8 12.65 -6.54 -15.14
C VAL A 8 11.35 -7.27 -15.50
N ASN A 9 10.88 -8.12 -14.58
CA ASN A 9 9.63 -8.85 -14.73
C ASN A 9 8.51 -7.82 -14.82
N LYS A 10 8.11 -7.52 -16.05
CA LYS A 10 6.98 -6.63 -16.38
C LYS A 10 5.74 -7.37 -15.93
N GLN A 11 5.38 -7.20 -14.65
CA GLN A 11 4.26 -7.89 -14.03
C GLN A 11 3.05 -7.85 -14.97
N ASN A 12 2.57 -9.03 -15.31
CA ASN A 12 1.40 -9.25 -16.15
C ASN A 12 0.21 -8.49 -15.52
N LYS A 13 -0.16 -7.33 -16.09
CA LYS A 13 -1.36 -6.58 -15.70
C LYS A 13 -2.61 -7.35 -16.13
N ARG A 14 -2.99 -8.38 -15.37
CA ARG A 14 -4.34 -8.91 -15.47
C ARG A 14 -5.29 -7.86 -14.89
N LYS A 15 -5.99 -7.13 -15.77
CA LYS A 15 -7.15 -6.34 -15.37
C LYS A 15 -8.22 -7.31 -14.88
N GLY A 16 -8.35 -7.46 -13.55
CA GLY A 16 -9.46 -8.17 -12.94
C GLY A 16 -10.66 -7.23 -12.79
N LEU A 17 -11.85 -7.69 -13.18
CA LEU A 17 -13.09 -6.99 -12.84
C LEU A 17 -13.57 -7.54 -11.50
N THR A 18 -13.52 -6.72 -10.46
CA THR A 18 -13.98 -7.07 -9.11
C THR A 18 -15.06 -6.10 -8.69
N SER A 19 -16.16 -6.62 -8.16
CA SER A 19 -17.20 -5.81 -7.51
C SER A 19 -17.02 -5.86 -6.00
N VAL A 20 -17.15 -4.70 -5.35
CA VAL A 20 -17.03 -4.58 -3.89
C VAL A 20 -18.21 -3.78 -3.37
N GLN A 21 -18.76 -4.22 -2.24
CA GLN A 21 -19.79 -3.47 -1.53
C GLN A 21 -19.11 -2.46 -0.60
N LEU A 22 -19.49 -1.20 -0.71
CA LEU A 22 -18.99 -0.14 0.16
C LEU A 22 -20.03 0.19 1.22
N ARG A 23 -19.59 0.40 2.47
CA ARG A 23 -20.45 0.94 3.53
C ARG A 23 -21.01 2.30 3.08
N PRO A 24 -22.26 2.65 3.46
CA PRO A 24 -22.92 3.88 2.99
C PRO A 24 -22.10 5.15 3.24
N ALA A 25 -21.41 5.24 4.38
CA ALA A 25 -20.55 6.38 4.70
C ALA A 25 -19.38 6.55 3.70
N ILE A 26 -18.70 5.45 3.35
CA ILE A 26 -17.59 5.45 2.40
C ILE A 26 -18.08 5.77 0.99
N ALA A 27 -19.23 5.22 0.58
CA ALA A 27 -19.85 5.55 -0.70
C ALA A 27 -20.15 7.05 -0.83
N ARG A 28 -20.63 7.70 0.25
CA ARG A 28 -20.85 9.16 0.28
C ARG A 28 -19.56 9.96 0.21
N MET A 29 -18.47 9.51 0.84
CA MET A 29 -17.15 10.16 0.73
C MET A 29 -16.63 10.07 -0.71
N LEU A 30 -16.69 8.89 -1.30
CA LEU A 30 -16.26 8.65 -2.67
C LEU A 30 -17.05 9.49 -3.68
N ALA A 31 -18.37 9.59 -3.52
CA ALA A 31 -19.22 10.42 -4.37
C ALA A 31 -18.83 11.90 -4.34
N ARG A 32 -18.39 12.43 -3.19
CA ARG A 32 -17.90 13.82 -3.09
C ARG A 32 -16.61 14.05 -3.86
N LEU A 33 -15.72 13.07 -3.90
CA LEU A 33 -14.45 13.14 -4.65
C LEU A 33 -14.68 12.96 -6.15
N VAL A 34 -15.59 12.07 -6.54
CA VAL A 34 -15.96 11.88 -7.96
C VAL A 34 -16.54 13.16 -8.55
N LYS A 35 -17.35 13.91 -7.78
CA LYS A 35 -17.86 15.24 -8.21
C LYS A 35 -16.76 16.25 -8.53
N ARG A 36 -15.52 16.03 -8.06
CA ARG A 36 -14.35 16.89 -8.33
C ARG A 36 -13.55 16.44 -9.56
N GLY A 37 -14.07 15.50 -10.36
CA GLY A 37 -13.48 15.06 -11.63
C GLY A 37 -12.68 13.77 -11.55
N ALA A 38 -12.56 13.14 -10.39
CA ALA A 38 -11.83 11.88 -10.23
C ALA A 38 -12.67 10.65 -10.59
N SER A 39 -12.06 9.63 -11.20
CA SER A 39 -12.76 8.37 -11.50
C SER A 39 -12.97 7.53 -10.25
N LYS A 40 -14.17 6.95 -10.08
CA LYS A 40 -14.49 6.05 -8.96
C LYS A 40 -13.49 4.90 -8.85
N SER A 41 -13.18 4.25 -9.98
CA SER A 41 -12.26 3.11 -10.00
C SER A 41 -10.84 3.53 -9.71
N GLU A 42 -10.41 4.71 -10.18
CA GLU A 42 -9.08 5.24 -9.90
C GLU A 42 -8.89 5.51 -8.41
N LEU A 43 -9.85 6.20 -7.79
CA LEU A 43 -9.83 6.48 -6.35
C LEU A 43 -9.80 5.21 -5.50
N ILE A 44 -10.63 4.20 -5.83
CA ILE A 44 -10.65 2.92 -5.10
C ILE A 44 -9.32 2.18 -5.26
N ASN A 45 -8.80 2.09 -6.49
CA ASN A 45 -7.56 1.37 -6.74
C ASN A 45 -6.36 2.04 -6.06
N GLU A 46 -6.27 3.37 -6.09
CA GLU A 46 -5.17 4.09 -5.47
C GLU A 46 -5.25 4.01 -3.94
N ALA A 47 -6.43 4.18 -3.35
CA ALA A 47 -6.63 4.01 -1.91
C ALA A 47 -6.27 2.59 -1.45
N LEU A 48 -6.72 1.57 -2.19
CA LEU A 48 -6.40 0.18 -1.87
C LEU A 48 -4.91 -0.11 -2.03
N ARG A 49 -4.27 0.44 -3.06
CA ARG A 49 -2.82 0.31 -3.27
C ARG A 49 -2.04 0.89 -2.09
N GLN A 50 -2.38 2.10 -1.65
CA GLN A 50 -1.73 2.76 -0.51
C GLN A 50 -1.87 1.93 0.76
N TYR A 51 -3.10 1.48 1.06
CA TYR A 51 -3.38 0.62 2.20
C TYR A 51 -2.56 -0.68 2.17
N LEU A 52 -2.52 -1.38 1.03
CA LEU A 52 -1.78 -2.64 0.92
C LEU A 52 -0.27 -2.45 1.09
N ILE A 53 0.31 -1.38 0.54
CA ILE A 53 1.73 -1.05 0.73
C ILE A 53 2.01 -0.77 2.20
N GLU A 54 1.16 -0.01 2.87
CA GLU A 54 1.31 0.31 4.29
C GLU A 54 1.27 -0.95 5.16
N GLN A 55 0.33 -1.87 4.89
CA GLN A 55 0.27 -3.15 5.60
C GLN A 55 1.55 -3.98 5.40
N GLU A 56 2.04 -4.08 4.16
CA GLU A 56 3.28 -4.82 3.86
C GLU A 56 4.50 -4.19 4.57
N LEU A 57 4.61 -2.87 4.56
CA LEU A 57 5.68 -2.16 5.26
C LEU A 57 5.61 -2.34 6.77
N ASN A 58 4.41 -2.29 7.35
CA ASN A 58 4.19 -2.52 8.78
C ASN A 58 4.61 -3.93 9.19
N GLU A 59 4.25 -4.95 8.40
CA GLU A 59 4.70 -6.32 8.64
C GLU A 59 6.23 -6.44 8.60
N ILE A 60 6.88 -5.83 7.61
CA ILE A 60 8.34 -5.82 7.49
C ILE A 60 8.97 -5.13 8.71
N ARG A 61 8.44 -3.97 9.10
CA ARG A 61 8.93 -3.21 10.26
C ARG A 61 8.83 -4.07 11.52
N MET A 62 7.68 -4.67 11.80
CA MET A 62 7.51 -5.55 12.96
C MET A 62 8.51 -6.70 13.01
N ARG A 63 8.91 -7.24 11.85
CA ARG A 63 9.93 -8.29 11.77
C ARG A 63 11.35 -7.76 11.99
N LEU A 64 11.67 -6.55 11.49
CA LEU A 64 13.03 -6.00 11.53
C LEU A 64 13.35 -5.23 12.81
N THR A 65 12.36 -4.58 13.43
CA THR A 65 12.53 -3.78 14.65
C THR A 65 13.28 -4.51 15.77
N PRO A 66 12.99 -5.78 16.11
CA PRO A 66 13.73 -6.50 17.15
C PRO A 66 15.24 -6.62 16.86
N TYR A 67 15.60 -6.86 15.59
CA TYR A 67 17.01 -6.95 15.19
C TYR A 67 17.72 -5.60 15.24
N ALA A 68 17.00 -4.51 14.93
CA ALA A 68 17.53 -3.16 14.99
C ALA A 68 17.72 -2.69 16.45
N GLN A 69 16.76 -3.00 17.33
CA GLN A 69 16.85 -2.77 18.78
C GLN A 69 18.04 -3.54 19.38
N ALA A 70 18.22 -4.82 19.03
CA ALA A 70 19.35 -5.63 19.51
C ALA A 70 20.72 -5.08 19.10
N LYS A 71 20.79 -4.30 18.02
CA LYS A 71 22.02 -3.63 17.56
C LYS A 71 22.18 -2.20 18.09
N GLY A 72 21.23 -1.70 18.88
CA GLY A 72 21.21 -0.32 19.37
C GLY A 72 21.01 0.73 18.28
N ILE A 73 20.52 0.32 17.09
CA ILE A 73 20.26 1.21 15.94
C ILE A 73 18.86 1.85 16.05
N TYR A 74 18.04 1.39 17.00
CA TYR A 74 16.62 1.75 17.11
C TYR A 74 16.21 1.92 18.57
N SER A 75 15.48 3.00 18.89
CA SER A 75 14.86 3.22 20.21
C SER A 75 13.33 3.26 20.09
N ASP A 76 12.62 2.96 21.19
CA ASP A 76 11.15 2.95 21.21
C ASP A 76 10.53 4.33 20.92
N GLN A 77 11.33 5.40 20.96
CA GLN A 77 10.93 6.77 20.61
C GLN A 77 10.87 7.01 19.08
N ASP A 78 11.47 6.11 18.27
CA ASP A 78 11.55 6.24 16.81
C ASP A 78 10.37 5.54 16.08
N LEU A 79 9.41 4.99 16.84
CA LEU A 79 8.15 4.45 16.34
C LEU A 79 7.08 5.52 16.47
N GLU A 80 6.88 6.33 15.42
CA GLU A 80 5.55 6.92 15.27
C GLU A 80 4.57 5.80 14.92
N PRO A 81 3.52 5.56 15.73
CA PRO A 81 2.42 4.70 15.32
C PRO A 81 1.77 5.38 14.12
N LEU A 82 1.81 4.73 12.95
CA LEU A 82 0.99 5.15 11.81
C LEU A 82 -0.48 4.95 12.23
N LEU A 83 -1.15 6.08 12.51
CA LEU A 83 -2.58 6.18 12.77
C LEU A 83 -3.36 6.26 11.45
#